data_AF-A0A917MKR8-F1
#
_entry.id   AF-A0A917MKR8-F1
#
_cell.length_a   1.000
_cell.length_b   1.000
_cell.length_c   1.000
_cell.angle_alpha   90.00
_cell.angle_beta   90.00
_cell.angle_gamma   90.00
#
_symmetry.space_group_name_H-M   'P 1'
#
loop_
_entity.id
_entity.type
_entity.pdbx_description
1 polymer ?
#
loop_
_entity_poly.entity_id
_entity_poly.type
_entity_poly.pdbx_seq_one_letter_code
_entity_poly.pdbx_strand_id
1 'polypeptide(L)'
;MNIQQTNELLLRIQVIDNRQIGDSTVLAWHELVADLDYDVAVEAVRMHRMESKEYLVPAHVRANAERIRLAGIERTDEWGNRIEPDAAAVAALERIRRGRAGQRAVGAA
;
A
#
# COMPACT_ATOMS: atom_id res chain seq x y z
N MET A 1 -1.80 -0.57 10.54
CA MET A 1 -0.69 -1.52 10.77
C MET A 1 0.04 -1.14 12.04
N ASN A 2 0.58 -2.11 12.77
CA ASN A 2 1.29 -1.83 14.02
C ASN A 2 2.73 -1.34 13.79
N ILE A 3 3.43 -0.99 14.87
CA ILE A 3 4.80 -0.47 14.83
C ILE A 3 5.79 -1.48 14.23
N GLN A 4 5.63 -2.78 14.54
CA GLN A 4 6.47 -3.85 13.98
C GLN A 4 6.30 -3.96 12.47
N GLN A 5 5.05 -3.94 11.98
CA GLN A 5 4.73 -3.94 10.55
C GLN A 5 5.25 -2.70 9.84
N THR A 6 5.27 -1.55 10.52
CA THR A 6 5.88 -0.33 9.95
C THR A 6 7.39 -0.48 9.79
N ASN A 7 8.07 -1.05 10.80
CA ASN A 7 9.49 -1.36 10.68
C ASN A 7 9.77 -2.34 9.53
N GLU A 8 8.97 -3.40 9.40
CA GLU A 8 9.07 -4.33 8.28
C GLU A 8 8.87 -3.66 6.92
N LEU A 9 7.88 -2.77 6.81
CA LEU A 9 7.65 -1.99 5.59
C LEU A 9 8.89 -1.15 5.25
N LEU A 10 9.45 -0.45 6.23
CA LEU A 10 10.66 0.35 6.06
C LEU A 10 11.86 -0.49 5.61
N LEU A 11 12.07 -1.67 6.20
CA LEU A 11 13.14 -2.59 5.81
C LEU A 11 13.00 -3.00 4.33
N ARG A 12 11.78 -3.28 3.86
CA ARG A 12 11.53 -3.56 2.43
C ARG A 12 11.90 -2.38 1.54
N ILE A 13 11.57 -1.17 1.98
CA ILE A 13 11.86 0.06 1.24
C ILE A 13 13.37 0.32 1.17
N GLN A 14 14.08 0.09 2.27
CA GLN A 14 15.53 0.29 2.42
C GLN A 14 16.34 -0.53 1.42
N VAL A 15 15.91 -1.74 1.07
CA VAL A 15 16.60 -2.58 0.06
C VAL A 15 16.79 -1.85 -1.27
N ILE A 16 15.90 -0.91 -1.60
CA ILE A 16 15.92 -0.18 -2.88
C ILE A 16 16.53 1.21 -2.74
N ASP A 17 16.23 1.96 -1.67
CA ASP A 17 16.67 3.36 -1.54
C ASP A 17 17.72 3.63 -0.47
N ASN A 18 18.27 2.58 0.16
CA ASN A 18 19.36 2.66 1.12
C ASN A 18 19.13 3.63 2.29
N ARG A 19 17.87 3.90 2.66
CA ARG A 19 17.55 4.74 3.83
C ARG A 19 18.15 4.16 5.11
N GLN A 20 18.51 5.03 6.04
CA GLN A 20 18.89 4.61 7.39
C GLN A 20 17.63 4.46 8.25
N ILE A 21 17.46 3.27 8.84
CA ILE A 21 16.32 2.98 9.70
C ILE A 21 16.83 2.94 11.14
N GLY A 22 16.21 3.75 11.99
CA GLY A 22 16.34 3.71 13.43
C GLY A 22 14.98 4.02 14.07
N ASP A 23 14.91 3.93 15.39
CA ASP A 23 13.64 4.03 16.14
C ASP A 23 12.86 5.31 15.83
N SER A 24 13.54 6.45 15.73
CA SER A 24 12.92 7.73 15.37
C SER A 24 12.31 7.72 13.97
N THR A 25 12.97 7.10 12.99
CA THR A 25 12.43 6.93 11.62
C THR A 25 11.18 6.05 11.62
N VAL A 26 11.19 4.96 12.39
CA VAL A 26 10.05 4.04 12.49
C VAL A 26 8.85 4.73 13.13
N LEU A 27 9.07 5.46 14.23
CA LEU A 27 8.01 6.23 14.91
C LEU A 27 7.41 7.29 13.99
N ALA A 28 8.24 8.10 13.34
CA ALA A 28 7.80 9.15 12.42
C ALA A 28 7.01 8.59 11.22
N TRP A 29 7.42 7.42 10.70
CA TRP A 29 6.63 6.74 9.68
C TRP A 29 5.31 6.22 10.23
N HIS A 30 5.34 5.54 11.37
CA HIS A 30 4.16 4.91 11.96
C HIS A 30 3.06 5.94 12.23
N GLU A 31 3.39 7.11 12.75
CA GLU A 31 2.44 8.22 12.95
C GLU A 31 1.65 8.58 11.67
N LEU A 32 2.23 8.38 10.49
CA LEU A 32 1.66 8.80 9.21
C LEU A 32 0.93 7.68 8.45
N VAL A 33 1.20 6.41 8.77
CA VAL A 33 0.67 5.25 8.03
C VAL A 33 0.07 4.15 8.92
N ALA A 34 -0.02 4.37 10.24
CA ALA A 34 -0.56 3.38 11.19
C ALA A 34 -2.01 3.00 10.92
N ASP A 35 -2.79 3.86 10.26
CA ASP A 35 -4.18 3.59 9.87
C ASP A 35 -4.29 2.62 8.68
N LEU A 36 -3.22 2.40 7.91
CA LEU A 36 -3.24 1.54 6.73
C LEU A 36 -3.11 0.07 7.10
N ASP A 37 -3.81 -0.82 6.39
CA ASP A 37 -3.52 -2.25 6.43
C ASP A 37 -2.11 -2.53 5.88
N TYR A 38 -1.39 -3.47 6.49
CA TYR A 38 0.00 -3.74 6.12
C TYR A 38 0.16 -4.22 4.66
N ASP A 39 -0.73 -5.08 4.19
CA ASP A 39 -0.70 -5.58 2.81
C ASP A 39 -1.04 -4.48 1.77
N VAL A 40 -1.95 -3.57 2.11
CA VAL A 40 -2.22 -2.37 1.32
C VAL A 40 -0.97 -1.49 1.24
N ALA A 41 -0.30 -1.24 2.38
CA ALA A 41 0.91 -0.44 2.40
C ALA A 41 2.04 -1.06 1.57
N VAL A 42 2.21 -2.39 1.63
CA VAL A 42 3.18 -3.13 0.80
C VAL A 42 2.89 -2.96 -0.69
N GLU A 43 1.65 -3.12 -1.13
CA GLU A 43 1.30 -2.92 -2.54
C GLU A 43 1.41 -1.45 -2.97
N ALA A 44 1.09 -0.51 -2.08
CA ALA A 44 1.26 0.92 -2.34
C ALA A 44 2.73 1.30 -2.56
N VAL A 45 3.66 0.72 -1.78
CA VAL A 45 5.11 0.82 -2.02
C VAL A 45 5.48 0.22 -3.37
N ARG A 46 4.97 -0.97 -3.69
CA ARG A 46 5.23 -1.65 -4.96
C ARG A 46 4.78 -0.81 -6.16
N MET A 47 3.59 -0.21 -6.10
CA MET A 47 3.08 0.71 -7.13
C MET A 47 4.03 1.89 -7.35
N HIS A 48 4.45 2.57 -6.27
CA HIS A 48 5.40 3.69 -6.38
C HIS A 48 6.70 3.28 -7.07
N ARG A 49 7.26 2.12 -6.70
CA ARG A 49 8.52 1.63 -7.29
C ARG A 49 8.41 1.26 -8.77
N MET A 50 7.22 0.90 -9.24
CA MET A 50 6.99 0.60 -10.65
C MET A 50 6.75 1.85 -11.49
N GLU A 51 6.14 2.88 -10.89
CA GLU A 51 5.67 4.07 -11.60
C GLU A 51 6.62 5.27 -11.47
N SER A 52 7.43 5.32 -10.41
CA SER A 52 8.27 6.46 -10.07
C SER A 52 9.68 6.06 -9.64
N LYS A 53 10.63 6.96 -9.94
CA LYS A 53 12.03 6.87 -9.50
C LYS A 53 12.31 7.77 -8.28
N GLU A 54 11.33 8.54 -7.85
CA GLU A 54 11.48 9.49 -6.75
C GLU A 54 11.72 8.77 -5.42
N TYR A 55 12.40 9.48 -4.52
CA TYR A 55 12.57 9.02 -3.15
C TYR A 55 11.19 8.82 -2.49
N LEU A 56 10.96 7.63 -1.94
CA LEU A 56 9.66 7.26 -1.39
C LEU A 56 9.45 7.89 -0.02
N VAL A 57 8.40 8.68 0.13
CA VAL A 57 7.96 9.25 1.42
C VAL A 57 6.56 8.73 1.81
N PRO A 58 6.12 8.88 3.07
CA PRO A 58 4.81 8.37 3.53
C PRO A 58 3.63 8.86 2.69
N ALA A 59 3.68 10.11 2.20
CA ALA A 59 2.61 10.68 1.36
C ALA A 59 2.37 9.87 0.08
N HIS A 60 3.43 9.29 -0.53
CA HIS A 60 3.29 8.45 -1.72
C HIS A 60 2.59 7.13 -1.40
N VAL A 61 2.92 6.52 -0.26
CA VAL A 61 2.25 5.29 0.22
C VAL A 61 0.76 5.57 0.46
N ARG A 62 0.44 6.70 1.10
CA ARG A 62 -0.94 7.14 1.32
C ARG A 62 -1.71 7.37 0.03
N ALA A 63 -1.12 8.07 -0.94
CA ALA A 63 -1.75 8.33 -2.23
C ALA A 63 -2.06 7.00 -2.97
N ASN A 64 -1.12 6.06 -2.97
CA ASN A 64 -1.31 4.76 -3.61
C ASN A 64 -2.29 3.87 -2.84
N ALA A 65 -2.30 3.92 -1.51
CA ALA A 65 -3.29 3.21 -0.70
C ALA A 65 -4.71 3.68 -1.01
N GLU A 66 -4.91 4.99 -1.19
CA GLU A 66 -6.20 5.56 -1.60
C GLU A 66 -6.59 5.11 -3.01
N ARG A 67 -5.65 5.08 -3.97
CA ARG A 67 -5.89 4.52 -5.31
C ARG A 67 -6.37 3.07 -5.22
N ILE A 68 -5.73 2.23 -4.40
CA ILE A 68 -6.11 0.82 -4.17
C ILE A 68 -7.52 0.73 -3.57
N ARG A 69 -7.84 1.58 -2.59
CA ARG A 69 -9.17 1.61 -1.98
C ARG A 69 -10.26 1.96 -3.00
N LEU A 70 -10.01 2.99 -3.81
CA LEU A 70 -10.94 3.45 -4.84
C LEU A 70 -11.11 2.44 -5.97
N ALA A 71 -10.10 1.60 -6.27
CA ALA A 71 -10.18 0.58 -7.31
C ALA A 71 -11.28 -0.47 -7.07
N GLY A 72 -11.73 -0.64 -5.83
CA GLY A 72 -12.83 -1.54 -5.47
C GLY A 72 -14.22 -0.89 -5.52
N ILE A 73 -14.31 0.39 -5.85
CA ILE A 73 -15.54 1.18 -5.80
C ILE A 73 -15.88 1.60 -7.23
N GLU A 74 -17.09 1.25 -7.70
CA GLU A 74 -17.61 1.79 -8.95
C GLU A 74 -17.89 3.28 -8.78
N ARG A 75 -17.38 4.10 -9.71
CA ARG A 75 -17.50 5.54 -9.67
C ARG A 75 -18.11 6.04 -10.96
N THR A 76 -18.90 7.10 -10.86
CA THR A 76 -19.41 7.86 -11.99
C THR A 76 -19.00 9.32 -11.88
N ASP A 77 -18.89 10.00 -13.01
CA ASP A 77 -18.74 11.46 -13.04
C ASP A 77 -20.08 12.17 -12.79
N GLU A 78 -20.07 13.50 -12.85
CA GLU A 78 -21.25 14.34 -12.64
C GLU A 78 -22.31 14.22 -13.75
N TRP A 79 -21.97 13.59 -14.87
CA TRP A 79 -22.87 13.31 -16.00
C TRP A 79 -23.35 11.85 -16.02
N GLY A 80 -22.95 11.04 -15.05
CA GLY A 80 -23.34 9.62 -14.94
C GLY A 80 -22.50 8.67 -15.78
N ASN A 81 -21.39 9.12 -16.39
CA ASN A 81 -20.48 8.22 -17.10
C ASN A 81 -19.64 7.45 -16.08
N ARG A 82 -19.41 6.16 -16.34
CA ARG A 82 -18.50 5.34 -15.53
C ARG A 82 -17.07 5.89 -15.62
N ILE A 83 -16.44 6.09 -14.47
CA ILE A 83 -15.02 6.41 -14.36
C ILE A 83 -14.25 5.09 -14.36
N GLU A 84 -13.39 4.91 -15.36
CA GLU A 84 -12.52 3.75 -15.42
C GLU A 84 -11.58 3.71 -14.21
N PRO A 85 -11.48 2.56 -13.52
CA PRO A 85 -10.62 2.44 -12.37
C PRO A 85 -9.15 2.42 -12.79
N ASP A 86 -8.29 2.83 -11.86
CA ASP A 86 -6.85 2.74 -12.04
C ASP A 86 -6.41 1.27 -12.16
N ALA A 87 -5.91 0.88 -13.35
CA ALA A 87 -5.54 -0.49 -13.65
C ALA A 87 -4.43 -1.04 -12.73
N ALA A 88 -3.46 -0.22 -12.35
CA ALA A 88 -2.38 -0.64 -11.45
C ALA A 88 -2.93 -0.90 -10.04
N ALA A 89 -3.85 -0.04 -9.59
CA ALA A 89 -4.53 -0.18 -8.31
C ALA A 89 -5.49 -1.38 -8.28
N VAL A 90 -6.21 -1.66 -9.37
CA VAL A 90 -7.05 -2.87 -9.51
C VAL A 90 -6.17 -4.12 -9.38
N ALA A 91 -5.04 -4.17 -10.08
CA ALA A 91 -4.13 -5.30 -10.01
C ALA A 91 -3.54 -5.49 -8.60
N ALA A 92 -3.27 -4.40 -7.88
CA ALA A 92 -2.85 -4.44 -6.47
C ALA A 92 -3.94 -4.98 -5.55
N LEU A 93 -5.18 -4.49 -5.69
CA LEU A 93 -6.33 -4.96 -4.93
C LEU A 93 -6.57 -6.47 -5.11
N GLU A 94 -6.43 -6.98 -6.34
CA GLU A 94 -6.56 -8.41 -6.63
C GLU A 94 -5.44 -9.26 -6.02
N ARG A 95 -4.21 -8.75 -5.92
CA ARG A 95 -3.13 -9.43 -5.19
C ARG A 95 -3.43 -9.49 -3.69
N ILE A 96 -3.92 -8.40 -3.11
CA ILE A 96 -4.32 -8.33 -1.70
C ILE A 96 -5.42 -9.34 -1.40
N ARG A 97 -6.49 -9.35 -2.21
CA ARG A 97 -7.62 -10.29 -2.07
C ARG A 97 -7.16 -11.75 -2.13
N ARG A 98 -6.31 -12.09 -3.09
CA ARG A 98 -5.74 -13.45 -3.21
C ARG A 98 -4.87 -13.82 -2.00
N GLY A 99 -4.02 -12.91 -1.52
CA GLY A 99 -3.20 -13.14 -0.33
C GLY A 99 -4.02 -13.41 0.93
N ARG A 100 -5.05 -12.59 1.17
CA ARG A 100 -5.97 -12.76 2.30
C ARG A 100 -6.79 -14.06 2.22
N ALA A 101 -7.23 -14.45 1.02
CA ALA A 101 -7.96 -15.70 0.82
C ALA A 101 -7.07 -16.93 1.11
N GLY A 102 -5.81 -16.91 0.66
CA GLY A 102 -4.86 -17.99 0.94
C GLY A 102 -4.58 -18.17 2.44
N GLN A 103 -4.40 -17.07 3.19
CA GLN A 103 -4.17 -17.14 4.65
C GLN A 103 -5.37 -17.73 5.40
N ARG A 104 -6.60 -17.41 4.99
CA ARG A 104 -7.81 -17.98 5.58
C ARG A 104 -7.94 -19.48 5.33
N ALA A 105 -7.56 -19.96 4.15
CA ALA A 105 -7.61 -21.38 3.83
C ALA A 105 -6.60 -22.20 4.65
N VAL A 106 -5.40 -21.66 4.92
CA VAL A 106 -4.37 -22.33 5.74
C VAL A 106 -4.77 -22.38 7.22
N GLY A 107 -5.40 -21.33 7.76
CA GLY A 107 -5.79 -21.28 9.17
C GLY A 107 -7.04 -22.11 9.55
N ALA A 108 -7.75 -22.65 8.56
CA ALA A 108 -8.94 -23.49 8.77
C ALA A 108 -8.64 -25.00 8.65
N ALA A 109 -7.41 -25.38 8.31
CA ALA A 109 -6.92 -26.75 8.22
C ALA A 109 -6.11 -27.13 9.46
#